data_AF-M5BNK3-F1
#
_entry.id   AF-M5BNK3-F1
#
_cell.length_a   1.000
_cell.length_b   1.000
_cell.length_c   1.000
_cell.angle_alpha   90.00
_cell.angle_beta   90.00
_cell.angle_gamma   90.00
#
_symmetry.space_group_name_H-M   'P 1'
#
loop_
_entity.id
_entity.type
_entity.pdbx_description
1 polymer ?
#
loop_
_entity_poly.entity_id
_entity_poly.type
_entity_poly.pdbx_seq_one_letter_code
_entity_poly.pdbx_strand_id
1 'polypeptide(L)'
;MKDETDVHSRLMLAYPEVPQWWYIVLGLISFALGIVTIEVWDTKLPVWAFILSLLISLVYLVPVGMIQAITNQQVGLNVITELIVGYMLPGKPVAMMIFKTFGYITMTQALAFVSDLKLGHYMKVPPRLIWRPGVDV
;
A
#
# COMPACT_ATOMS: atom_id res chain seq x y z
N MET A 1 -25.04 17.20 -5.86
CA MET A 1 -24.93 16.04 -4.95
C MET A 1 -24.59 16.60 -3.58
N LYS A 2 -25.63 16.91 -2.83
CA LYS A 2 -25.59 17.58 -1.54
C LYS A 2 -25.67 16.45 -0.53
N ASP A 3 -24.55 15.77 -0.33
CA ASP A 3 -24.49 14.69 0.64
C ASP A 3 -24.57 15.35 2.00
N GLU A 4 -25.65 15.07 2.72
CA GLU A 4 -25.76 15.42 4.12
C GLU A 4 -24.49 14.91 4.79
N THR A 5 -23.66 15.83 5.31
CA THR A 5 -22.49 15.50 6.11
C THR A 5 -22.88 14.43 7.12
N ASP A 6 -22.48 13.20 6.82
CA ASP A 6 -22.80 12.03 7.61
C ASP A 6 -22.46 12.35 9.07
N VAL A 7 -23.35 12.00 10.00
CA VAL A 7 -23.19 12.30 11.44
C VAL A 7 -21.83 11.81 11.93
N HIS A 8 -21.30 10.75 11.32
CA HIS A 8 -19.95 10.23 11.55
C HIS A 8 -18.83 11.20 11.10
N SER A 9 -18.90 11.75 9.89
CA SER A 9 -17.93 12.74 9.38
C SER A 9 -17.98 14.05 10.18
N ARG A 10 -19.18 14.47 10.61
CA ARG A 10 -19.36 15.67 11.45
C ARG A 10 -18.76 15.50 12.85
N LEU A 11 -18.82 14.29 13.42
CA LEU A 11 -18.21 13.96 14.71
C LEU A 11 -16.69 13.73 14.60
N MET A 12 -16.20 13.28 13.44
CA MET A 12 -14.76 13.09 13.19
C MET A 12 -13.99 14.40 12.99
N LEU A 13 -14.65 15.50 12.58
CA LEU A 13 -14.06 16.84 12.48
C LEU A 13 -13.50 17.38 13.81
N ALA A 14 -13.92 16.82 14.95
CA ALA A 14 -13.38 17.16 16.27
C ALA A 14 -11.96 16.61 16.50
N TYR A 15 -11.52 15.64 15.70
CA TYR A 15 -10.19 15.05 15.82
C TYR A 15 -9.22 15.66 14.80
N PRO A 16 -8.07 16.19 15.24
CA PRO A 16 -7.04 16.63 14.30
C PRO A 16 -6.52 15.42 13.52
N GLU A 17 -6.59 15.51 12.19
CA GLU A 17 -6.03 14.51 11.29
C GLU A 17 -4.52 14.34 11.51
N VAL A 18 -4.01 13.14 11.26
CA VAL A 18 -2.57 12.89 11.28
C VAL A 18 -1.92 13.75 10.19
N PRO A 19 -0.81 14.45 10.48
CA PRO A 19 -0.09 15.17 9.45
C PRO A 19 0.37 14.22 8.33
N GLN A 20 -0.03 14.52 7.09
CA GLN A 20 0.27 13.70 5.90
C GLN A 20 1.77 13.47 5.68
N TRP A 21 2.63 14.34 6.21
CA TRP A 21 4.09 14.22 6.08
C TRP A 21 4.65 12.94 6.72
N TRP A 22 4.01 12.39 7.76
CA TRP A 22 4.47 11.14 8.38
C TRP A 22 4.40 9.97 7.41
N TYR A 23 3.32 9.88 6.64
CA TYR A 23 3.15 8.84 5.62
C TYR A 23 4.16 9.01 4.48
N ILE A 24 4.45 10.26 4.09
CA ILE A 24 5.43 10.56 3.04
C ILE A 24 6.85 10.17 3.49
N VAL A 25 7.24 10.50 4.72
CA VAL A 25 8.56 10.14 5.28
C VAL A 25 8.71 8.63 5.38
N LEU A 26 7.71 7.92 5.89
CA LEU A 26 7.74 6.46 6.01
C LEU A 26 7.78 5.77 4.64
N GLY A 27 7.05 6.31 3.66
CA GLY A 27 7.11 5.88 2.27
C GLY A 27 8.49 6.08 1.65
N LEU A 28 9.11 7.24 1.86
CA LEU A 28 10.47 7.54 1.38
C LEU A 28 11.53 6.62 2.01
N ILE A 29 11.46 6.36 3.31
CA ILE A 29 12.36 5.44 3.99
C ILE A 29 12.22 4.02 3.41
N SER A 30 10.98 3.55 3.25
CA SER A 30 10.70 2.21 2.69
C SER A 30 11.18 2.08 1.24
N PHE A 31 10.99 3.13 0.44
CA PHE A 31 11.47 3.20 -0.94
C PHE A 31 13.00 3.18 -1.03
N ALA A 32 13.69 3.96 -0.18
CA ALA A 32 15.15 3.97 -0.12
C ALA A 32 15.71 2.60 0.29
N LEU A 33 15.11 1.95 1.30
CA LEU A 33 15.48 0.59 1.70
C LEU A 33 15.27 -0.42 0.56
N GLY A 34 14.20 -0.27 -0.24
CA GLY A 34 13.97 -1.07 -1.43
C GLY A 34 15.09 -0.95 -2.47
N ILE A 35 15.53 0.28 -2.77
CA ILE A 35 16.65 0.53 -3.68
C ILE A 35 17.95 -0.07 -3.14
N VAL A 36 18.26 0.16 -1.86
CA VAL A 36 19.46 -0.39 -1.22
C VAL A 36 19.47 -1.92 -1.31
N THR A 37 18.32 -2.56 -1.13
CA THR A 37 18.22 -4.03 -1.21
C THR A 37 18.51 -4.57 -2.62
N ILE A 38 18.21 -3.79 -3.66
CA ILE A 38 18.47 -4.18 -5.05
C ILE A 38 19.93 -3.92 -5.45
N GLU A 39 20.53 -2.84 -4.95
CA GLU A 39 21.93 -2.46 -5.22
C GLU A 39 22.95 -3.31 -4.44
N VAL A 40 22.66 -3.61 -3.17
CA VAL A 40 23.62 -4.32 -2.29
C VAL A 40 23.67 -5.82 -2.58
N TRP A 41 22.58 -6.42 -3.05
CA TRP A 41 22.51 -7.85 -3.38
C TRP A 41 22.40 -8.07 -4.89
N ASP A 42 23.08 -9.11 -5.40
CA ASP A 42 23.08 -9.50 -6.81
C ASP A 42 21.74 -10.16 -7.22
N THR A 43 20.68 -9.36 -7.14
CA THR A 43 19.29 -9.73 -7.38
C THR A 43 18.96 -9.82 -8.87
N LYS A 44 19.90 -9.41 -9.75
CA LYS A 44 19.78 -9.36 -11.21
C LYS A 44 18.57 -8.56 -11.72
N LEU A 45 17.95 -7.78 -10.83
CA LEU A 45 16.76 -6.97 -11.07
C LEU A 45 17.22 -5.51 -11.20
N PRO A 46 16.95 -4.84 -12.32
CA PRO A 46 17.42 -3.49 -12.53
C PRO A 46 16.48 -2.47 -11.85
N VAL A 47 17.00 -1.37 -11.31
CA VAL A 47 16.24 -0.42 -10.47
C VAL A 47 14.96 0.13 -11.14
N TRP A 48 14.99 0.34 -12.46
CA TRP A 48 13.79 0.74 -13.23
C TRP A 48 12.65 -0.29 -13.16
N ALA A 49 12.95 -1.58 -13.07
CA ALA A 49 11.93 -2.62 -12.91
C ALA A 49 11.28 -2.57 -11.51
N PHE A 50 12.01 -2.16 -10.48
CA PHE A 50 11.44 -1.93 -9.15
C PHE A 50 10.49 -0.72 -9.13
N ILE A 51 10.86 0.38 -9.79
CA ILE A 51 9.96 1.53 -9.92
C ILE A 51 8.70 1.14 -10.71
N LEU A 52 8.87 0.34 -11.77
CA LEU A 52 7.75 -0.15 -12.56
C LEU A 52 6.81 -1.06 -11.75
N SER A 53 7.34 -1.94 -10.90
CA SER A 53 6.50 -2.80 -10.06
C SER A 53 5.63 -1.98 -9.10
N LEU A 54 6.19 -0.92 -8.49
CA LEU A 54 5.45 0.01 -7.63
C LEU A 54 4.37 0.80 -8.40
N LEU A 55 4.67 1.25 -9.62
CA LEU A 55 3.69 1.94 -10.47
C LEU A 55 2.52 1.02 -10.84
N ILE A 56 2.83 -0.23 -11.21
CA ILE A 56 1.81 -1.24 -11.50
C ILE A 56 0.96 -1.49 -10.25
N SER A 57 1.57 -1.69 -9.07
CA SER A 57 0.81 -1.83 -7.82
C SER A 57 -0.12 -0.65 -7.57
N LEU A 58 0.34 0.58 -7.79
CA LEU A 58 -0.44 1.78 -7.54
C LEU A 58 -1.65 1.89 -8.48
N VAL A 59 -1.48 1.55 -9.76
CA VAL A 59 -2.58 1.54 -10.73
C VAL A 59 -3.59 0.43 -10.42
N TYR A 60 -3.11 -0.79 -10.09
CA TYR A 60 -3.98 -1.92 -9.77
C TYR A 60 -4.63 -1.83 -8.39
N LEU A 61 -4.09 -1.01 -7.49
CA LEU A 61 -4.65 -0.78 -6.16
C LEU A 61 -6.09 -0.26 -6.22
N VAL A 62 -6.39 0.66 -7.13
CA VAL A 62 -7.72 1.27 -7.27
C VAL A 62 -8.78 0.24 -7.68
N PRO A 63 -8.70 -0.45 -8.84
CA PRO A 63 -9.74 -1.37 -9.29
C PRO A 63 -9.87 -2.58 -8.36
N VAL A 64 -8.75 -3.13 -7.87
CA VAL A 64 -8.80 -4.32 -7.02
C VAL A 64 -9.27 -3.97 -5.61
N GLY A 65 -8.94 -2.78 -5.10
CA GLY A 65 -9.52 -2.27 -3.87
C GLY A 65 -11.03 -2.10 -3.96
N MET A 66 -11.56 -1.66 -5.11
CA MET A 66 -13.01 -1.61 -5.34
C MET A 66 -13.63 -3.00 -5.35
N ILE A 67 -13.02 -3.96 -6.06
CA ILE A 67 -13.52 -5.35 -6.11
C ILE A 67 -13.52 -5.95 -4.71
N GLN A 68 -12.40 -5.86 -3.98
CA GLN A 68 -12.29 -6.39 -2.62
C GLN A 68 -13.29 -5.72 -1.67
N ALA A 69 -13.55 -4.41 -1.80
CA ALA A 69 -14.53 -3.73 -0.97
C ALA A 69 -15.98 -4.22 -1.20
N ILE A 70 -16.31 -4.68 -2.41
CA ILE A 70 -17.66 -5.13 -2.78
C ILE A 70 -17.83 -6.64 -2.52
N THR A 71 -16.85 -7.44 -2.95
CA THR A 71 -16.95 -8.91 -2.93
C THR A 71 -16.29 -9.54 -1.71
N ASN A 72 -15.50 -8.78 -0.96
CA ASN A 72 -14.63 -9.26 0.12
C ASN A 72 -13.64 -10.36 -0.32
N GLN A 73 -13.41 -10.51 -1.64
CA GLN A 73 -12.50 -11.51 -2.20
C GLN A 73 -11.16 -10.86 -2.54
N GLN A 74 -10.05 -11.41 -2.04
CA GLN A 74 -8.73 -11.01 -2.51
C GLN A 74 -8.49 -11.53 -3.93
N VAL A 75 -8.27 -10.60 -4.85
CA VAL A 75 -7.93 -10.93 -6.24
C VAL A 75 -6.45 -11.33 -6.29
N GLY A 76 -6.17 -12.57 -6.72
CA GLY A 76 -4.82 -13.09 -6.91
C GLY A 76 -4.13 -12.48 -8.13
N LEU A 77 -3.59 -11.26 -7.99
CA LEU A 77 -2.86 -10.56 -9.06
C LEU A 77 -1.46 -11.12 -9.36
N ASN A 78 -1.02 -12.10 -8.58
CA ASN A 78 0.25 -12.79 -8.74
C ASN A 78 0.53 -13.19 -10.19
N VAL A 79 -0.49 -13.70 -10.90
CA VAL A 79 -0.36 -14.18 -12.29
C VAL A 79 -0.11 -13.05 -13.29
N ILE A 80 -0.77 -11.90 -13.12
CA ILE A 80 -0.61 -10.74 -14.03
C ILE A 80 0.79 -10.14 -13.84
N THR A 81 1.23 -9.98 -12.59
CA THR A 81 2.58 -9.48 -12.30
C THR A 81 3.66 -10.45 -12.78
N GLU A 82 3.45 -11.76 -12.66
CA GLU A 82 4.36 -12.78 -13.19
C GLU A 82 4.47 -12.73 -14.71
N LEU A 83 3.34 -12.51 -15.41
CA LEU A 83 3.32 -12.44 -16.87
C LEU A 83 4.07 -11.21 -17.41
N ILE A 84 3.88 -10.04 -16.77
CA ILE A 84 4.58 -8.80 -17.13
C ILE A 84 6.10 -8.97 -16.95
N VAL A 85 6.53 -9.55 -15.83
CA VAL A 85 7.96 -9.74 -15.54
C VAL A 85 8.57 -10.84 -16.38
N GLY A 86 7.82 -11.92 -16.62
CA GLY A 86 8.25 -13.02 -17.48
C GLY A 86 8.57 -12.56 -18.89
N TYR A 87 7.87 -11.54 -19.40
CA TYR A 87 8.18 -10.91 -20.68
C TYR A 87 9.39 -9.95 -20.59
N MET A 88 9.52 -9.18 -19.51
CA MET A 88 10.60 -8.19 -19.35
C MET A 88 11.98 -8.79 -19.05
N LEU A 89 12.05 -9.86 -18.25
CA LEU A 89 13.29 -10.47 -17.76
C LEU A 89 13.23 -12.00 -17.94
N PRO A 90 13.31 -12.50 -19.18
CA PRO A 90 13.27 -13.94 -19.43
C PRO A 90 14.48 -14.64 -18.79
N GLY A 91 14.24 -15.79 -18.16
CA GLY A 91 15.29 -16.67 -17.64
C GLY A 91 15.89 -16.29 -16.28
N LYS A 92 15.36 -15.29 -15.58
CA LYS A 92 15.83 -14.87 -14.24
C LYS A 92 14.75 -15.08 -13.16
N PRO A 93 14.63 -16.29 -12.58
CA PRO A 93 13.58 -16.62 -11.61
C PRO A 93 13.69 -15.83 -10.31
N VAL A 94 14.92 -15.52 -9.85
CA VAL A 94 15.14 -14.71 -8.64
C VAL A 94 14.60 -13.29 -8.80
N ALA A 95 14.87 -12.65 -9.95
CA ALA A 95 14.33 -11.33 -10.27
C ALA A 95 12.81 -11.36 -10.42
N MET A 96 12.26 -12.43 -11.00
CA MET A 96 10.82 -12.62 -11.10
C MET A 96 10.14 -12.67 -9.73
N MET A 97 10.68 -13.47 -8.81
CA MET A 97 10.13 -13.58 -7.46
C MET A 97 10.17 -12.23 -6.73
N ILE A 98 11.30 -11.52 -6.78
CA ILE A 98 11.45 -10.23 -6.11
C ILE A 98 10.48 -9.18 -6.69
N PHE A 99 10.35 -9.11 -8.02
CA PHE A 99 9.39 -8.20 -8.64
C PHE A 99 7.96 -8.53 -8.23
N LYS A 100 7.58 -9.81 -8.25
CA LYS A 100 6.25 -10.26 -7.80
C LYS A 100 6.03 -9.87 -6.33
N THR A 101 7.00 -10.10 -5.46
CA THR A 101 6.92 -9.75 -4.04
C THR A 101 6.65 -8.26 -3.86
N PHE A 102 7.42 -7.37 -4.51
CA PHE A 102 7.19 -5.94 -4.41
C PHE A 102 5.88 -5.50 -5.08
N GLY A 103 5.49 -6.11 -6.19
CA GLY A 103 4.24 -5.79 -6.88
C GLY A 103 2.98 -6.21 -6.12
N TYR A 104 2.99 -7.41 -5.55
CA TYR A 104 1.82 -7.99 -4.88
C TYR A 104 1.74 -7.61 -3.39
N ILE A 105 2.83 -7.77 -2.63
CA ILE A 105 2.78 -7.56 -1.18
C ILE A 105 2.57 -6.08 -0.84
N THR A 106 3.22 -5.16 -1.55
CA THR A 106 3.00 -3.72 -1.34
C THR A 106 1.54 -3.35 -1.52
N MET A 107 0.88 -3.96 -2.50
CA MET A 107 -0.54 -3.74 -2.76
C MET A 107 -1.43 -4.33 -1.68
N THR A 108 -1.20 -5.58 -1.25
CA THR A 108 -1.99 -6.18 -0.17
C THR A 108 -1.85 -5.40 1.14
N GLN A 109 -0.64 -4.92 1.44
CA GLN A 109 -0.38 -4.06 2.60
C GLN A 109 -1.10 -2.72 2.50
N ALA A 110 -1.13 -2.11 1.32
CA ALA A 110 -1.84 -0.86 1.12
C ALA A 110 -3.36 -1.02 1.24
N LEU A 111 -3.93 -2.14 0.77
CA LEU A 111 -5.36 -2.44 0.95
C LEU A 111 -5.73 -2.70 2.41
N ALA A 112 -4.88 -3.44 3.14
CA ALA A 112 -5.03 -3.60 4.58
C ALA A 112 -4.98 -2.25 5.30
N PHE A 113 -4.01 -1.39 4.97
CA PHE A 113 -3.90 -0.05 5.54
C PHE A 113 -5.13 0.82 5.26
N VAL A 114 -5.69 0.78 4.04
CA VAL A 114 -6.94 1.48 3.71
C VAL A 114 -8.12 0.93 4.51
N SER A 115 -8.18 -0.38 4.73
CA SER A 115 -9.19 -1.01 5.59
C SER A 115 -9.08 -0.52 7.03
N ASP A 116 -7.85 -0.43 7.56
CA ASP A 116 -7.58 0.06 8.91
C ASP A 116 -7.93 1.55 9.06
N LEU A 117 -7.67 2.37 8.04
CA LEU A 117 -8.11 3.78 8.03
C LEU A 117 -9.63 3.91 8.06
N LYS A 118 -10.35 3.08 7.30
CA LYS A 118 -11.82 3.06 7.34
C LYS A 118 -12.32 2.62 8.72
N LEU A 119 -11.78 1.52 9.25
CA LEU A 119 -12.11 1.01 10.58
C LEU A 119 -11.86 2.08 11.66
N GLY A 120 -10.72 2.76 11.62
CA GLY A 120 -10.38 3.86 12.53
C GLY A 120 -11.37 5.03 12.44
N HIS A 121 -11.81 5.38 11.23
CA HIS A 121 -12.87 6.37 11.02
C HIS A 121 -14.22 5.92 11.60
N TYR A 122 -14.61 4.66 11.43
CA TYR A 122 -15.85 4.12 11.99
C TYR A 122 -15.84 4.00 13.52
N MET A 123 -14.71 3.59 14.10
CA MET A 123 -14.56 3.42 15.55
C MET A 123 -14.34 4.74 16.30
N LYS A 124 -14.19 5.88 15.59
CA LYS A 124 -13.91 7.20 16.17
C LYS A 124 -12.68 7.19 17.08
N VAL A 125 -11.69 6.36 16.74
CA VAL A 125 -10.42 6.31 17.48
C VAL A 125 -9.64 7.58 17.14
N PRO A 126 -9.16 8.35 18.13
CA PRO A 126 -8.40 9.56 17.88
C PRO A 126 -7.15 9.20 17.05
N PRO A 127 -6.96 9.76 15.83
CA PRO A 127 -5.87 9.36 14.93
C PRO A 127 -4.47 9.55 15.55
N ARG A 128 -4.36 10.42 16.56
CA ARG A 128 -3.14 10.71 17.32
C ARG A 128 -2.78 9.67 18.39
N LEU A 129 -3.74 8.88 18.88
CA LEU A 129 -3.48 7.84 19.89
C LEU A 129 -2.78 6.61 19.29
N ILE A 130 -2.90 6.39 17.97
CA ILE A 130 -2.17 5.34 17.25
C ILE A 130 -0.66 5.61 17.23
N TRP A 131 -0.25 6.88 17.31
CA TRP A 131 1.15 7.29 17.13
C TRP A 131 1.87 7.68 18.42
N ARG A 132 1.15 7.88 19.53
CA ARG A 132 1.74 8.32 20.80
C ARG A 132 1.85 7.10 21.73
N PRO A 133 3.06 6.59 22.03
CA PRO A 133 3.23 5.57 23.06
C PRO A 133 2.86 6.22 24.41
N GLY A 134 1.70 5.84 24.95
CA GLY A 134 1.20 6.27 26.25
C GLY A 134 0.56 7.65 26.26
N VAL A 135 -0.76 7.69 26.46
CA VAL A 135 -1.43 8.44 27.56
C VAL A 135 -2.80 7.78 27.76
N ASP A 136 -2.86 6.97 28.81
CA ASP A 136 -3.93 6.75 29.79
C ASP A 136 -5.39 6.53 29.34
N VAL A 137 -5.86 5.31 29.68
CA VAL A 137 -7.24 4.88 29.93
C VAL A 137 -7.98 5.80 30.92
#